data_AF-A0A5N5LDB1-F1
#
_entry.id   AF-A0A5N5LDB1-F1
#
_cell.length_a   1.000
_cell.length_b   1.000
_cell.length_c   1.000
_cell.angle_alpha   90.00
_cell.angle_beta   90.00
_cell.angle_gamma   90.00
#
_symmetry.space_group_name_H-M   'P 1'
#
loop_
_entity.id
_entity.type
_entity.pdbx_description
1 polymer ?
#
loop_
_entity_poly.entity_id
_entity_poly.type
_entity_poly.pdbx_seq_one_letter_code
_entity_poly.pdbx_strand_id
1 'polypeptide(L)'
;MTAVSLQCKVRNHHPEWSNVYNTTFVRWTTHSPQGLSVKDVELAAACDALARDFGEVAEEATDTGASCEVKGLADRVAGAAGDCCVPKSAKK
;
A
#
# COMPACT_ATOMS: atom_id res chain seq x y z
N MET A 1 17.14 -4.20 -13.35
CA MET A 1 17.22 -5.61 -12.93
C MET A 1 18.44 -5.94 -12.07
N THR A 2 19.66 -5.58 -12.48
CA THR A 2 20.91 -5.97 -11.76
C THR A 2 20.94 -5.58 -10.27
N ALA A 3 20.46 -4.38 -9.93
CA ALA A 3 20.38 -3.94 -8.52
C ALA A 3 19.46 -4.86 -7.68
N VAL A 4 18.31 -5.25 -8.23
CA VAL A 4 17.39 -6.20 -7.59
C VAL A 4 18.06 -7.56 -7.40
N SER A 5 18.78 -8.07 -8.41
CA SER A 5 19.52 -9.34 -8.30
C SER A 5 20.54 -9.33 -7.16
N LEU A 6 21.23 -8.20 -6.94
CA LEU A 6 22.19 -8.07 -5.84
C LEU A 6 21.48 -8.17 -4.48
N GLN A 7 20.32 -7.51 -4.33
CA GLN A 7 19.50 -7.60 -3.12
C GLN A 7 18.98 -9.03 -2.87
N CYS A 8 18.56 -9.73 -3.91
CA CYS A 8 18.15 -11.14 -3.84
C CYS A 8 19.28 -12.02 -3.29
N LYS A 9 20.51 -11.79 -3.79
CA LYS A 9 21.70 -12.52 -3.34
C LYS A 9 22.01 -12.27 -1.86
N VAL A 10 21.93 -11.01 -1.41
CA VAL A 10 22.17 -10.64 0.00
C VAL A 10 21.15 -11.29 0.93
N ARG A 11 19.87 -11.30 0.55
CA ARG A 11 18.78 -11.88 1.35
C ARG A 11 18.59 -13.39 1.16
N ASN A 12 19.38 -13.99 0.27
CA ASN A 12 19.26 -15.39 -0.16
C ASN A 12 17.81 -15.79 -0.49
N HIS A 13 17.14 -14.95 -1.30
CA HIS A 13 15.74 -15.13 -1.69
C HIS A 13 15.55 -14.58 -3.10
N HIS A 14 15.04 -15.41 -4.00
CA HIS A 14 15.03 -15.13 -5.44
C HIS A 14 13.59 -15.09 -5.95
N PRO A 15 13.21 -14.09 -6.76
CA PRO A 15 11.91 -14.04 -7.39
C PRO A 15 11.86 -14.99 -8.58
N GLU A 16 10.65 -15.22 -9.05
CA GLU A 16 10.41 -15.63 -10.42
C GLU A 16 10.12 -14.38 -11.24
N TRP A 17 10.80 -14.19 -12.38
CA TRP A 17 10.57 -13.01 -13.21
C TRP A 17 10.63 -13.32 -14.70
N SER A 18 10.00 -12.47 -15.51
CA SER A 18 10.14 -12.45 -16.96
C SER A 18 10.41 -11.02 -17.41
N ASN A 19 11.34 -10.84 -18.33
CA ASN A 19 11.66 -9.55 -18.92
C ASN A 19 11.35 -9.58 -20.42
N VAL A 20 10.68 -8.55 -20.91
CA VAL A 20 10.42 -8.31 -22.32
C VAL A 20 10.80 -6.86 -22.60
N TYR A 21 11.97 -6.67 -23.21
CA TYR A 21 12.58 -5.36 -23.47
C TYR A 21 12.69 -4.50 -22.21
N ASN A 22 11.86 -3.47 -22.10
CA ASN A 22 11.85 -2.49 -21.01
C ASN A 22 10.93 -2.87 -19.85
N THR A 23 10.15 -3.94 -19.97
CA THR A 23 9.21 -4.35 -18.93
C THR A 23 9.69 -5.62 -18.24
N THR A 24 9.81 -5.60 -16.91
CA THR A 24 10.10 -6.79 -16.11
C THR A 24 8.92 -7.11 -15.20
N PHE A 25 8.32 -8.28 -15.38
CA PHE A 25 7.31 -8.82 -14.48
C PHE A 25 8.00 -9.63 -13.38
N VAL A 26 7.73 -9.30 -12.12
CA VAL A 26 8.36 -9.95 -10.95
C VAL A 26 7.28 -10.59 -10.09
N ARG A 27 7.46 -11.87 -9.77
CA ARG A 27 6.60 -12.66 -8.87
C ARG A 27 7.42 -13.13 -7.68
N TRP A 28 7.04 -12.66 -6.50
CA TRP A 28 7.61 -13.11 -5.23
C TRP A 28 6.82 -14.30 -4.68
N THR A 29 7.54 -15.30 -4.20
CA THR A 29 6.99 -16.45 -3.52
C THR A 29 8.09 -17.11 -2.69
N THR A 30 7.69 -17.77 -1.61
CA THR A 30 8.56 -18.59 -0.78
C THR A 30 8.27 -20.06 -1.03
N HIS A 31 9.32 -20.81 -1.39
CA HIS A 31 9.22 -22.25 -1.62
C HIS A 31 9.02 -23.03 -0.31
N SER A 32 9.68 -22.60 0.77
CA SER A 32 9.60 -23.25 2.09
C SER A 32 9.62 -22.24 3.24
N PRO A 33 8.56 -22.18 4.08
CA PRO A 33 7.27 -22.83 3.87
C PRO A 33 6.60 -22.32 2.59
N GLN A 34 5.85 -23.19 1.91
CA GLN A 34 5.22 -22.84 0.64
C GLN A 34 4.21 -21.71 0.86
N GLY A 35 4.31 -20.63 0.09
CA GLY A 35 3.41 -19.49 0.15
C GLY A 35 4.15 -18.16 0.18
N LEU A 36 3.57 -17.16 0.85
CA LEU A 36 4.21 -15.86 1.06
C LEU A 36 4.90 -15.81 2.41
N SER A 37 6.06 -15.18 2.46
CA SER A 37 6.79 -14.88 3.69
C SER A 37 7.17 -13.40 3.78
N VAL A 38 7.70 -13.00 4.94
CA VAL A 38 8.20 -11.64 5.17
C VAL A 38 9.27 -11.25 4.14
N LYS A 39 10.09 -12.21 3.69
CA LYS A 39 11.15 -11.97 2.69
C LYS A 39 10.59 -11.49 1.36
N ASP A 40 9.43 -12.00 0.96
CA ASP A 40 8.76 -11.59 -0.28
C ASP A 40 8.37 -10.11 -0.21
N VAL A 41 7.82 -9.68 0.92
CA VAL A 41 7.40 -8.30 1.16
C VAL A 41 8.59 -7.36 1.25
N GLU A 42 9.66 -7.74 1.97
CA GLU A 42 10.87 -6.94 2.09
C GLU A 42 11.58 -6.73 0.75
N LEU A 43 11.63 -7.77 -0.09
CA LEU A 43 12.23 -7.67 -1.42
C LEU A 43 11.35 -6.92 -2.40
N ALA A 44 10.02 -7.04 -2.31
CA ALA A 44 9.10 -6.21 -3.08
C ALA A 44 9.30 -4.72 -2.74
N ALA A 45 9.35 -4.36 -1.46
CA ALA A 45 9.59 -2.98 -1.03
C ALA A 45 10.97 -2.46 -1.49
N ALA A 46 12.00 -3.32 -1.51
CA ALA A 46 13.30 -2.96 -2.05
C ALA A 46 13.27 -2.74 -3.58
N CYS A 47 12.46 -3.50 -4.31
CA CYS A 47 12.21 -3.24 -5.73
C CYS A 47 11.56 -1.88 -5.95
N ASP A 48 10.55 -1.53 -5.15
CA ASP A 48 9.85 -0.24 -5.26
C ASP A 48 10.80 0.93 -5.00
N ALA A 49 11.65 0.83 -3.96
CA ALA A 49 12.66 1.82 -3.65
C ALA A 49 13.66 2.00 -4.82
N LEU A 50 14.19 0.89 -5.35
CA LEU A 50 15.08 0.94 -6.51
C LEU A 50 14.40 1.51 -7.75
N ALA A 51 13.12 1.19 -7.97
CA ALA A 51 12.36 1.72 -9.10
C ALA A 51 12.18 3.24 -8.99
N ARG A 52 11.97 3.78 -7.77
CA ARG A 52 11.98 5.23 -7.52
C ARG A 52 13.35 5.85 -7.76
N ASP A 53 14.42 5.23 -7.27
CA ASP A 53 15.80 5.74 -7.44
C ASP A 53 16.21 5.78 -8.93
N PHE A 54 15.73 4.84 -9.74
CA PHE A 54 15.94 4.82 -11.19
C PHE A 54 14.94 5.68 -11.98
N GLY A 55 13.92 6.25 -11.33
CA GLY A 55 12.90 7.08 -11.98
C GLY A 55 11.91 6.29 -12.85
N GLU A 56 11.74 4.99 -12.61
CA GLU A 56 10.79 4.13 -13.34
C GLU A 56 9.34 4.31 -12.86
N VAL A 57 9.16 4.80 -11.63
CA VAL A 57 7.84 5.14 -11.07
C VAL A 57 7.71 6.66 -11.12
N ALA A 58 6.77 7.16 -11.93
CA ALA A 58 6.32 8.53 -11.77
C ALA A 58 5.70 8.64 -10.38
N GLU A 59 6.11 9.64 -9.59
CA GLU A 59 5.42 10.00 -8.35
C GLU A 59 3.95 10.29 -8.71
N GLU A 60 3.10 9.27 -8.64
CA GLU A 60 1.66 9.48 -8.55
C GLU A 60 1.51 10.35 -7.32
N ALA A 61 1.05 11.58 -7.53
CA ALA A 61 0.74 12.54 -6.49
C ALA A 61 -0.24 11.86 -5.54
N THR A 62 0.31 11.17 -4.54
CA THR A 62 -0.45 10.66 -3.43
C THR A 62 -0.88 11.91 -2.69
N ASP A 63 -2.11 12.30 -2.99
CA ASP A 63 -2.94 13.20 -2.20
C ASP A 63 -2.63 12.92 -0.73
N THR A 64 -1.75 13.73 -0.16
CA THR A 64 -1.31 13.60 1.23
C THR A 64 -2.36 14.24 2.15
N GLY A 65 -3.64 14.09 1.78
CA GLY A 65 -4.79 14.75 2.40
C GLY A 65 -5.88 13.79 2.91
N ALA A 66 -6.03 12.59 2.34
CA ALA A 66 -7.20 11.75 2.63
C ALA A 66 -7.18 10.96 3.95
N SER A 67 -6.10 10.96 4.75
CA SER A 67 -6.11 10.27 6.06
C SER A 67 -6.68 11.12 7.21
N CYS A 68 -6.88 12.43 6.99
CA CYS A 68 -7.33 13.37 8.03
C CYS A 68 -8.82 13.79 7.93
N GLU A 69 -9.55 13.45 6.86
CA GLU A 69 -10.97 13.85 6.73
C GLU A 69 -11.95 13.03 7.58
N VAL A 70 -11.49 12.10 8.41
CA VAL A 70 -12.37 11.39 9.36
C VAL A 70 -12.66 12.18 10.63
N LYS A 71 -11.88 13.22 10.96
CA LYS A 71 -12.07 14.00 12.19
C LYS A 71 -13.25 14.96 12.14
N GLY A 72 -13.68 15.40 10.95
CA GLY A 72 -14.85 16.28 10.78
C GLY A 72 -16.12 15.55 10.37
N LEU A 73 -16.04 14.27 9.98
CA LEU A 73 -17.20 13.50 9.52
C LEU A 73 -18.21 13.28 10.66
N ALA A 74 -17.73 12.98 11.88
CA ALA A 74 -18.59 12.80 13.04
C ALA A 74 -19.37 14.08 13.40
N ASP A 75 -18.71 15.25 13.40
CA ASP A 75 -19.36 16.53 13.68
C ASP A 75 -20.38 16.90 12.59
N ARG A 76 -20.08 16.60 11.33
CA ARG A 76 -20.98 16.86 10.19
C ARG A 76 -22.20 15.95 10.22
N VAL A 77 -22.03 14.68 10.58
CA VAL A 77 -23.14 13.74 10.78
C VAL A 77 -23.98 14.14 11.99
N ALA A 78 -23.36 14.57 13.10
CA ALA A 78 -24.09 15.04 14.28
C ALA A 78 -24.88 16.34 14.02
N GLY A 79 -24.35 17.26 13.21
CA GLY A 79 -25.05 18.49 12.83
C GLY A 79 -26.13 18.30 11.75
N ALA A 80 -25.94 17.34 10.83
CA ALA A 80 -26.90 17.03 9.76
C ALA A 80 -28.01 16.06 10.19
N ALA A 81 -27.75 15.23 11.19
CA ALA A 81 -28.76 14.42 11.86
C ALA A 81 -29.60 15.32 12.76
N GLY A 82 -30.51 16.08 12.14
CA GLY A 82 -31.64 16.66 12.83
C GLY A 82 -32.37 15.61 13.66
N ASP A 83 -33.02 16.09 14.72
CA ASP A 83 -33.57 15.40 15.89
C ASP A 83 -34.55 14.23 15.60
N CYS A 84 -34.05 13.19 14.92
CA CYS A 84 -34.83 12.03 14.47
C CYS A 84 -35.01 10.98 15.56
N CYS A 85 -34.31 11.08 16.71
CA CYS A 85 -34.32 10.05 17.75
C CYS A 85 -34.46 10.55 19.20
N VAL A 86 -34.59 11.85 19.49
CA VAL A 86 -34.92 12.30 20.86
C VAL A 86 -36.44 12.47 20.99
N PRO A 87 -37.13 11.67 21.83
CA PRO A 87 -38.55 11.91 22.09
C PRO A 87 -38.70 13.26 22.81
N LYS A 88 -39.42 14.21 22.18
CA LYS A 88 -39.74 15.50 22.80
C LYS A 88 -40.57 15.26 24.06
N SER A 89 -40.02 15.65 25.21
CA SER A 89 -40.76 15.64 26.47
C SER A 89 -41.95 16.61 26.38
N ALA A 90 -43.16 16.08 26.58
CA ALA A 90 -44.39 16.86 26.58
C ALA A 90 -44.38 17.83 27.78
N LYS A 91 -44.48 19.14 27.51
CA LYS A 91 -44.84 20.13 28.54
C LYS A 91 -46.35 20.10 28.73
N LYS A 92 -46.74 20.10 30.02
CA LYS A 92 -48.11 20.05 30.57
C LYS A 92 -49.13 20.91 29.85
#